data_AF-A0A382QPJ3-F1
#
_entry.id   AF-A0A382QPJ3-F1
#
_cell.length_a   1.000
_cell.length_b   1.000
_cell.length_c   1.000
_cell.angle_alpha   90.00
_cell.angle_beta   90.00
_cell.angle_gamma   90.00
#
_symmetry.space_group_name_H-M   'P 1'
#
loop_
_entity.id
_entity.type
_entity.pdbx_description
1 polymer ?
#
loop_
_entity_poly.entity_id
_entity_poly.type
_entity_poly.pdbx_seq_one_letter_code
_entity_poly.pdbx_strand_id
1 'polypeptide(L)'
;MLNMYVVSQRVIRKVINYLGVLIAVPVVLGIRCLSSFVNIRFGYFFVDRIGHFAFDLEYYLCKKKEDVDGEKSIDLFFTKGKSCNDALTSILNRQLFVSPLVYYLYEVERIMFGGRNNLSPARVTTGSMDPEGAFAKNRQGISFLKEEEELGEEYLRKIGCDNAKFVCLVVRDSAYLDTTQSTRSWNYHDYRDTRIDNYLKTVKFLANKGYWIFRMGKYVNQGINIDHPRVVDYALSPDRSDFLDIWLLSKCSFCISTSTGLDSVADVFRRPIAFVNFLPLPWFQTWSNCVLAPAHLIWIETDKKLNC
;
A
#
# COMPACT_ATOMS: atom_id res chain seq x y z
N MET A 1 0.78 -25.54 -28.34
CA MET A 1 2.01 -24.72 -28.39
C MET A 1 2.15 -23.75 -27.21
N LEU A 2 1.16 -22.91 -26.88
CA LEU A 2 1.23 -21.95 -25.75
C LEU A 2 1.56 -22.63 -24.39
N ASN A 3 0.98 -23.80 -24.13
CA ASN A 3 1.14 -24.52 -22.86
C ASN A 3 2.56 -25.12 -22.68
N MET A 4 3.17 -25.65 -23.75
CA MET A 4 4.57 -26.12 -23.72
C MET A 4 5.55 -24.98 -23.51
N TYR A 5 5.29 -23.81 -24.10
CA TYR A 5 6.14 -22.63 -23.96
C TYR A 5 6.14 -22.10 -22.51
N VAL A 6 4.96 -22.02 -21.87
CA VAL A 6 4.83 -21.63 -20.46
C VAL A 6 5.51 -22.63 -19.52
N VAL A 7 5.38 -23.93 -19.79
CA VAL A 7 6.07 -24.98 -19.02
C VAL A 7 7.59 -24.86 -19.16
N SER A 8 8.10 -24.67 -20.39
CA SER A 8 9.53 -24.48 -20.65
C SER A 8 10.09 -23.25 -19.92
N GLN A 9 9.40 -22.11 -19.97
CA GLN A 9 9.84 -20.91 -19.24
C GLN A 9 9.86 -21.11 -17.72
N ARG A 10 8.91 -21.87 -17.16
CA ARG A 10 8.91 -22.20 -15.72
C ARG A 10 10.09 -23.08 -15.34
N VAL A 11 10.44 -24.07 -16.17
CA VAL A 11 11.59 -24.96 -15.94
C VAL A 11 12.90 -24.16 -16.02
N ILE A 12 13.07 -23.35 -17.07
CA ILE A 12 14.26 -22.49 -17.22
C ILE A 12 14.42 -21.56 -16.02
N ARG A 13 13.35 -20.90 -15.57
CA ARG A 13 13.39 -20.03 -14.40
C ARG A 13 13.79 -20.78 -13.12
N LYS A 14 13.30 -22.02 -12.94
CA LYS A 14 13.74 -22.86 -11.82
C LYS A 14 15.23 -23.17 -11.89
N VAL A 15 15.74 -23.57 -13.06
CA VAL A 15 17.18 -23.86 -13.24
C VAL A 15 18.03 -22.63 -12.95
N ILE A 16 17.67 -21.47 -13.50
CA ILE A 16 18.35 -20.20 -13.22
C ILE A 16 18.33 -19.92 -11.73
N ASN A 17 17.20 -20.12 -11.05
CA ASN A 17 17.12 -19.90 -9.62
C ASN A 17 18.05 -20.83 -8.83
N TYR A 18 18.09 -22.12 -9.16
CA TYR A 18 19.00 -23.06 -8.50
C TYR A 18 20.47 -22.71 -8.71
N LEU A 19 20.86 -22.34 -9.93
CA LEU A 19 22.22 -21.90 -10.23
C LEU A 19 22.56 -20.60 -9.50
N GLY A 20 21.63 -19.64 -9.45
CA GLY A 20 21.79 -18.39 -8.72
C GLY A 20 21.99 -18.62 -7.22
N VAL A 21 21.20 -19.51 -6.61
CA VAL A 21 21.37 -19.92 -5.20
C VAL A 21 22.74 -20.58 -5.00
N LEU A 22 23.16 -21.47 -5.90
CA LEU A 22 24.47 -22.14 -5.80
C LEU A 22 25.63 -21.15 -5.87
N ILE A 23 25.56 -20.18 -6.79
CA ILE A 23 26.58 -19.12 -6.95
C ILE A 23 26.60 -18.19 -5.72
N ALA A 24 25.46 -17.97 -5.07
CA ALA A 24 25.35 -17.14 -3.87
C ALA A 24 25.96 -17.78 -2.61
N VAL A 25 26.17 -19.11 -2.58
CA VAL A 25 26.73 -19.83 -1.41
C VAL A 25 28.06 -19.25 -0.93
N PRO A 26 29.12 -19.14 -1.75
CA PRO A 26 30.41 -18.58 -1.30
C PRO A 26 30.27 -17.13 -0.82
N VAL A 27 29.36 -16.35 -1.40
CA VAL A 27 29.11 -14.96 -0.99
C VAL A 27 28.52 -14.91 0.41
N VAL A 28 27.48 -15.70 0.71
CA VAL A 28 26.88 -15.72 2.06
C VAL A 28 27.84 -16.28 3.10
N LEU A 29 28.64 -17.30 2.75
CA LEU A 29 29.71 -17.80 3.63
C LEU A 29 30.72 -16.69 3.96
N GLY A 30 31.16 -15.93 2.96
CA GLY A 30 32.04 -14.77 3.16
C GLY A 30 31.41 -13.69 4.04
N ILE A 31 30.14 -13.35 3.81
CA ILE A 31 29.38 -12.40 4.65
C ILE A 31 29.33 -12.87 6.11
N ARG A 32 29.13 -14.16 6.36
CA ARG A 32 29.11 -14.70 7.72
C ARG A 32 30.48 -14.72 8.39
N CYS A 33 31.55 -14.94 7.65
CA CYS A 33 32.90 -14.74 8.21
C CYS A 33 33.12 -13.28 8.65
N LEU A 34 32.45 -12.32 8.01
CA LEU A 34 32.50 -10.90 8.34
C LEU A 34 31.44 -10.46 9.36
N SER A 35 30.52 -11.35 9.79
CA SER A 35 29.35 -10.96 10.58
C SER A 35 29.69 -10.46 11.97
N SER A 36 30.89 -10.79 12.49
CA SER A 36 31.39 -10.24 13.76
C SER A 36 31.70 -8.74 13.70
N PHE A 37 31.77 -8.14 12.49
CA PHE A 37 32.08 -6.73 12.29
C PHE A 37 30.93 -5.93 11.70
N VAL A 38 30.10 -6.55 10.85
CA VAL A 38 28.96 -5.91 10.20
C VAL A 38 27.80 -6.89 10.13
N ASN A 39 26.66 -6.51 10.70
CA ASN A 39 25.44 -7.31 10.60
C ASN A 39 24.76 -7.06 9.24
N ILE A 40 24.78 -8.04 8.34
CA ILE A 40 24.11 -7.95 7.03
C ILE A 40 22.85 -8.82 7.05
N ARG A 41 21.71 -8.19 6.75
CA ARG A 41 20.38 -8.81 6.74
C ARG A 41 19.77 -8.79 5.35
N PHE A 42 18.98 -9.81 5.02
CA PHE A 42 18.34 -9.96 3.73
C PHE A 42 16.83 -9.98 3.89
N GLY A 43 16.11 -9.09 3.22
CA GLY A 43 14.65 -8.98 3.32
C GLY A 43 13.95 -8.92 1.98
N TYR A 44 12.63 -8.82 2.02
CA TYR A 44 11.84 -8.56 0.83
C TYR A 44 10.55 -7.79 1.11
N PHE A 45 10.03 -7.15 0.06
CA PHE A 45 8.72 -6.51 0.07
C PHE A 45 7.79 -7.18 -0.93
N PHE A 46 6.52 -7.33 -0.54
CA PHE A 46 5.45 -7.62 -1.48
C PHE A 46 4.97 -6.33 -2.12
N VAL A 47 5.07 -6.21 -3.44
CA VAL A 47 4.70 -4.99 -4.18
C VAL A 47 3.38 -5.13 -4.95
N ASP A 48 2.67 -6.24 -4.76
CA ASP A 48 1.43 -6.60 -5.47
C ASP A 48 0.14 -6.00 -4.89
N ARG A 49 0.17 -5.48 -3.66
CA ARG A 49 -1.00 -4.93 -2.97
C ARG A 49 -0.63 -3.64 -2.26
N ILE A 50 -1.18 -2.52 -2.73
CA ILE A 50 -0.78 -1.18 -2.29
C ILE A 50 -0.91 -0.97 -0.78
N GLY A 51 -1.95 -1.52 -0.15
CA GLY A 51 -2.15 -1.37 1.31
C GLY A 51 -1.03 -2.00 2.13
N HIS A 52 -0.76 -3.28 1.89
CA HIS A 52 0.35 -3.97 2.53
C HIS A 52 1.70 -3.37 2.12
N PHE A 53 1.88 -3.00 0.85
CA PHE A 53 3.14 -2.46 0.38
C PHE A 53 3.49 -1.12 1.05
N ALA A 54 2.54 -0.19 1.08
CA ALA A 54 2.72 1.10 1.75
C ALA A 54 2.98 0.90 3.25
N PHE A 55 2.15 0.10 3.92
CA PHE A 55 2.30 -0.19 5.34
C PHE A 55 3.66 -0.80 5.67
N ASP A 56 4.04 -1.87 4.96
CA ASP A 56 5.27 -2.62 5.25
C ASP A 56 6.51 -1.73 5.07
N LEU A 57 6.53 -0.87 4.04
CA LEU A 57 7.62 0.09 3.82
C LEU A 57 7.74 1.09 4.97
N GLU A 58 6.64 1.77 5.32
CA GLU A 58 6.66 2.75 6.40
C GLU A 58 6.99 2.10 7.74
N TYR A 59 6.40 0.93 8.03
CA TYR A 59 6.65 0.18 9.25
C TYR A 59 8.13 -0.20 9.37
N TYR A 60 8.71 -0.68 8.29
CA TYR A 60 10.14 -0.97 8.24
C TYR A 60 11.00 0.27 8.54
N LEU A 61 10.68 1.41 7.90
CA LEU A 61 11.41 2.66 8.11
C LEU A 61 11.27 3.18 9.56
N CYS A 62 10.09 3.04 10.17
CA CYS A 62 9.90 3.36 11.60
C CYS A 62 10.74 2.45 12.50
N LYS A 63 10.65 1.13 12.33
CA LYS A 63 11.43 0.16 13.12
C LYS A 63 12.94 0.37 12.96
N LYS A 64 13.40 0.68 11.75
CA LYS A 64 14.81 0.99 11.50
C LYS A 64 15.29 2.23 12.24
N LYS A 65 14.43 3.21 12.52
CA LYS A 65 14.77 4.39 13.34
C LYS A 65 14.87 4.05 14.82
N GLU A 66 14.08 3.10 15.31
CA GLU A 66 14.18 2.59 16.68
C GLU A 66 15.47 1.76 16.88
N ASP A 67 15.89 1.03 15.85
CA ASP A 67 17.14 0.26 15.84
C ASP A 67 18.41 1.15 15.82
N VAL A 68 18.30 2.49 15.74
CA VAL A 68 19.46 3.41 15.70
C VAL A 68 20.27 3.37 17.00
N ASP A 69 19.67 2.92 18.12
CA ASP A 69 20.37 2.67 19.38
C ASP A 69 21.04 1.28 19.45
N GLY A 70 20.94 0.45 18.39
CA GLY A 70 21.50 -0.90 18.29
C GLY A 70 22.68 -1.06 17.30
N GLU A 71 23.13 -2.30 17.09
CA GLU A 71 24.23 -2.64 16.16
C GLU A 71 23.86 -2.23 14.71
N LYS A 72 24.69 -1.36 14.11
CA LYS A 72 24.54 -0.92 12.72
C LYS A 72 24.42 -2.12 11.79
N SER A 73 23.25 -2.27 11.17
CA SER A 73 22.98 -3.31 10.18
C SER A 73 22.90 -2.76 8.76
N ILE A 74 23.34 -3.56 7.80
CA ILE A 74 23.16 -3.32 6.37
C ILE A 74 22.05 -4.24 5.89
N ASP A 75 20.96 -3.64 5.45
CA ASP A 75 19.77 -4.38 5.03
C ASP A 75 19.63 -4.32 3.52
N LEU A 76 19.58 -5.49 2.91
CA LEU A 76 19.45 -5.65 1.47
C LEU A 76 18.10 -6.28 1.17
N PHE A 77 17.40 -5.77 0.16
CA PHE A 77 16.05 -6.20 -0.16
C PHE A 77 15.90 -6.70 -1.60
N PHE A 78 14.88 -7.51 -1.83
CA PHE A 78 14.32 -7.76 -3.16
C PHE A 78 12.78 -7.60 -3.13
N THR A 79 12.14 -7.57 -4.29
CA THR A 79 10.68 -7.44 -4.38
C THR A 79 10.02 -8.75 -4.83
N LYS A 80 8.79 -8.98 -4.37
CA LYS A 80 7.92 -10.09 -4.79
C LYS A 80 6.61 -9.53 -5.35
N GLY A 81 6.16 -10.10 -6.46
CA GLY A 81 4.91 -9.70 -7.12
C GLY A 81 5.12 -8.65 -8.22
N LYS A 82 4.04 -8.35 -8.94
CA LYS A 82 3.99 -7.26 -9.93
C LYS A 82 3.73 -5.95 -9.19
N SER A 83 4.44 -4.88 -9.53
CA SER A 83 4.20 -3.53 -8.97
C SER A 83 2.71 -3.15 -9.09
N CYS A 84 2.11 -2.78 -7.96
CA CYS A 84 0.75 -2.24 -7.90
C CYS A 84 0.72 -0.73 -8.12
N ASN A 85 1.85 -0.05 -7.89
CA ASN A 85 2.04 1.39 -8.03
C ASN A 85 3.53 1.70 -8.23
N ASP A 86 3.89 2.27 -9.37
CA ASP A 86 5.30 2.51 -9.74
C ASP A 86 5.94 3.68 -9.00
N ALA A 87 5.16 4.67 -8.55
CA ALA A 87 5.66 5.76 -7.73
C ALA A 87 6.09 5.25 -6.34
N LEU A 88 5.29 4.39 -5.70
CA LEU A 88 5.64 3.78 -4.41
C LEU A 88 6.85 2.85 -4.54
N THR A 89 6.98 2.13 -5.66
CA THR A 89 8.18 1.32 -5.96
C THR A 89 9.41 2.20 -6.14
N SER A 90 9.27 3.39 -6.74
CA SER A 90 10.38 4.34 -6.89
C SER A 90 10.83 4.91 -5.55
N ILE A 91 9.89 5.24 -4.66
CA ILE A 91 10.17 5.64 -3.27
C ILE A 91 10.95 4.53 -2.54
N LEU A 92 10.48 3.27 -2.63
CA LEU A 92 11.15 2.12 -2.03
C LEU A 92 12.62 2.02 -2.48
N ASN A 93 12.85 2.01 -3.80
CA ASN A 93 14.20 1.84 -4.38
C ASN A 93 15.14 3.01 -4.07
N ARG A 94 14.58 4.19 -3.79
CA ARG A 94 15.35 5.38 -3.39
C ARG A 94 15.76 5.33 -1.91
N GLN A 95 14.89 4.82 -1.04
CA GLN A 95 15.13 4.82 0.40
C GLN A 95 15.88 3.57 0.89
N LEU A 96 15.78 2.45 0.17
CA LEU A 96 16.38 1.16 0.55
C LEU A 96 17.15 0.54 -0.61
N PHE A 97 18.18 -0.25 -0.29
CA PHE A 97 18.88 -1.03 -1.31
C PHE A 97 18.00 -2.21 -1.73
N VAL A 98 17.49 -2.16 -2.96
CA VAL A 98 16.67 -3.21 -3.55
C VAL A 98 17.35 -3.76 -4.80
N SER A 99 17.58 -5.07 -4.84
CA SER A 99 18.09 -5.76 -6.02
C SER A 99 17.52 -7.17 -6.13
N PRO A 100 17.11 -7.62 -7.34
CA PRO A 100 16.69 -9.00 -7.55
C PRO A 100 17.73 -10.05 -7.15
N LEU A 101 19.02 -9.70 -7.15
CA LEU A 101 20.10 -10.62 -6.76
C LEU A 101 20.06 -10.98 -5.27
N VAL A 102 19.49 -10.11 -4.43
CA VAL A 102 19.34 -10.36 -2.99
C VAL A 102 18.44 -11.57 -2.73
N TYR A 103 17.55 -11.92 -3.67
CA TYR A 103 16.76 -13.16 -3.60
C TYR A 103 17.64 -14.40 -3.38
N TYR A 104 18.75 -14.51 -4.10
CA TYR A 104 19.63 -15.67 -3.98
C TYR A 104 20.34 -15.72 -2.63
N LEU A 105 20.79 -14.56 -2.13
CA LEU A 105 21.42 -14.44 -0.81
C LEU A 105 20.42 -14.83 0.30
N TYR A 106 19.19 -14.32 0.20
CA TYR A 106 18.09 -14.63 1.11
C TYR A 106 17.78 -16.13 1.16
N GLU A 107 17.74 -16.80 0.01
CA GLU A 107 17.45 -18.23 -0.06
C GLU A 107 18.58 -19.10 0.50
N VAL A 108 19.85 -18.75 0.23
CA VAL A 108 20.99 -19.43 0.85
C VAL A 108 20.95 -19.28 2.37
N GLU A 109 20.74 -18.06 2.88
CA GLU A 109 20.63 -17.78 4.31
C GLU A 109 19.48 -18.56 4.96
N ARG A 110 18.33 -18.66 4.28
CA ARG A 110 17.18 -19.47 4.71
C ARG A 110 17.51 -20.96 4.78
N ILE A 111 18.13 -21.51 3.74
CA ILE A 111 18.34 -22.95 3.58
C ILE A 111 19.49 -23.44 4.47
N MET A 112 20.64 -22.79 4.43
CA MET A 112 21.86 -23.26 5.10
C MET A 112 21.92 -22.85 6.56
N PHE A 113 21.30 -21.74 6.91
CA PHE A 113 21.49 -21.12 8.22
C PHE A 113 20.19 -20.84 8.98
N GLY A 114 19.08 -21.40 8.51
CA GLY A 114 17.76 -21.26 9.14
C GLY A 114 17.18 -19.85 9.07
N GLY A 115 17.74 -18.96 8.25
CA GLY A 115 17.19 -17.62 8.05
C GLY A 115 17.40 -16.66 9.22
N ARG A 116 18.46 -16.83 10.03
CA ARG A 116 18.72 -15.95 11.19
C ARG A 116 18.85 -14.48 10.80
N ASN A 117 19.44 -14.19 9.63
CA ASN A 117 19.55 -12.82 9.12
C ASN A 117 18.46 -12.48 8.08
N ASN A 118 17.41 -13.30 7.97
CA ASN A 118 16.30 -13.02 7.06
C ASN A 118 15.28 -12.10 7.72
N LEU A 119 14.96 -11.00 7.04
CA LEU A 119 13.90 -10.09 7.41
C LEU A 119 12.60 -10.49 6.70
N SER A 120 11.54 -10.62 7.47
CA SER A 120 10.19 -10.84 6.94
C SER A 120 9.40 -9.54 6.97
N PRO A 121 8.64 -9.21 5.92
CA PRO A 121 7.83 -7.99 5.90
C PRO A 121 6.65 -8.08 6.88
N ALA A 122 6.13 -6.92 7.30
CA ALA A 122 5.02 -6.85 8.25
C ALA A 122 3.75 -7.59 7.79
N ARG A 123 3.50 -7.66 6.47
CA ARG A 123 2.44 -8.51 5.89
C ARG A 123 2.51 -9.97 6.34
N VAL A 124 3.70 -10.50 6.60
CA VAL A 124 3.91 -11.90 7.04
C VAL A 124 3.92 -12.02 8.56
N THR A 125 4.55 -11.07 9.25
CA THR A 125 4.77 -11.17 10.70
C THR A 125 3.58 -10.69 11.52
N THR A 126 2.95 -9.58 11.11
CA THR A 126 1.84 -8.96 11.85
C THR A 126 0.57 -8.81 11.01
N GLY A 127 0.58 -9.26 9.74
CA GLY A 127 -0.53 -9.04 8.82
C GLY A 127 -0.67 -7.58 8.37
N SER A 128 0.42 -6.81 8.42
CA SER A 128 0.43 -5.35 8.22
C SER A 128 -0.40 -4.61 9.28
N MET A 129 -0.25 -5.03 10.54
CA MET A 129 -0.74 -4.32 11.72
C MET A 129 0.45 -3.75 12.50
N ASP A 130 0.21 -2.68 13.27
CA ASP A 130 1.22 -2.06 14.14
C ASP A 130 0.93 -2.36 15.63
N PRO A 131 1.24 -3.59 16.11
CA PRO A 131 1.03 -3.95 17.51
C PRO A 131 2.01 -3.24 18.46
N GLU A 132 3.12 -2.72 17.94
CA GLU A 132 4.18 -2.11 18.74
C GLU A 132 4.05 -0.59 18.83
N GLY A 133 3.08 0.01 18.14
CA GLY A 133 2.88 1.46 18.08
C GLY A 133 4.04 2.19 17.39
N ALA A 134 4.73 1.55 16.45
CA ALA A 134 5.84 2.12 15.69
C ALA A 134 5.43 3.43 14.98
N PHE A 135 4.20 3.52 14.47
CA PHE A 135 3.70 4.71 13.78
C PHE A 135 3.48 5.89 14.73
N ALA A 136 3.11 5.61 15.99
CA ALA A 136 2.90 6.61 17.02
C ALA A 136 4.22 7.10 17.64
N LYS A 137 5.22 6.21 17.75
CA LYS A 137 6.53 6.51 18.32
C LYS A 137 7.44 7.29 17.38
N ASN A 138 7.27 7.10 16.07
CA ASN A 138 8.22 7.59 15.07
C ASN A 138 7.59 8.64 14.15
N ARG A 139 8.41 9.63 13.77
CA ARG A 139 8.07 10.48 12.62
C ARG A 139 8.02 9.64 11.35
N GLN A 140 7.16 10.08 10.44
CA GLN A 140 6.99 9.46 9.13
C GLN A 140 8.34 9.17 8.44
N GLY A 141 8.50 7.95 7.92
CA GLY A 141 9.68 7.49 7.19
C GLY A 141 9.66 7.80 5.71
N ILE A 142 8.54 7.54 5.04
CA ILE A 142 8.37 7.80 3.60
C ILE A 142 8.43 9.31 3.32
N SER A 143 9.15 9.70 2.27
CA SER A 143 9.30 11.10 1.85
C SER A 143 9.37 11.26 0.34
N PHE A 144 8.84 12.38 -0.15
CA PHE A 144 8.98 12.81 -1.54
C PHE A 144 10.26 13.62 -1.76
N LEU A 145 10.73 13.61 -3.00
CA LEU A 145 11.72 14.56 -3.51
C LEU A 145 11.10 15.94 -3.72
N LYS A 146 11.94 16.97 -3.81
CA LYS A 146 11.46 18.33 -4.05
C LYS A 146 10.71 18.45 -5.37
N GLU A 147 11.21 17.78 -6.42
CA GLU A 147 10.61 17.77 -7.75
C GLU A 147 9.26 17.04 -7.76
N GLU A 148 9.11 16.00 -6.93
CA GLU A 148 7.85 15.30 -6.72
C GLU A 148 6.83 16.20 -6.01
N GLU A 149 7.26 16.96 -4.99
CA GLU A 149 6.39 17.95 -4.33
C GLU A 149 5.91 19.03 -5.32
N GLU A 150 6.83 19.59 -6.11
CA GLU A 150 6.53 20.62 -7.12
C GLU A 150 5.55 20.11 -8.18
N LEU A 151 5.71 18.85 -8.63
CA LEU A 151 4.83 18.21 -9.59
C LEU A 151 3.39 18.05 -9.05
N GLY A 152 3.25 17.64 -7.80
CA GLY A 152 1.95 17.52 -7.16
C GLY A 152 1.26 18.89 -6.97
N GLU A 153 2.02 19.90 -6.56
CA GLU A 153 1.53 21.27 -6.45
C GLU A 153 1.14 21.86 -7.82
N GLU A 154 1.87 21.55 -8.88
CA GLU A 154 1.53 21.95 -10.25
C GLU A 154 0.20 21.35 -10.69
N TYR A 155 -0.06 20.08 -10.37
CA TYR A 155 -1.35 19.46 -10.61
C TYR A 155 -2.48 20.21 -9.89
N LEU A 156 -2.29 20.58 -8.62
CA LEU A 156 -3.30 21.37 -7.90
C LEU A 156 -3.53 22.75 -8.52
N ARG A 157 -2.47 23.45 -8.98
CA ARG A 157 -2.60 24.72 -9.71
C ARG A 157 -3.38 24.55 -11.02
N LYS A 158 -3.08 23.50 -11.79
CA LYS A 158 -3.74 23.20 -13.08
C LYS A 158 -5.25 23.10 -12.95
N ILE A 159 -5.75 22.49 -11.88
CA ILE A 159 -7.19 22.29 -11.64
C ILE A 159 -7.84 23.41 -10.81
N GLY A 160 -7.09 24.43 -10.41
CA GLY A 160 -7.60 25.55 -9.58
C GLY A 160 -7.78 25.22 -8.09
N CYS A 161 -7.08 24.19 -7.59
CA CYS A 161 -7.08 23.75 -6.19
C CYS A 161 -5.80 24.22 -5.45
N ASP A 162 -5.12 25.27 -5.93
CA ASP A 162 -3.92 25.77 -5.28
C ASP A 162 -4.23 26.33 -3.89
N ASN A 163 -3.37 26.03 -2.92
CA ASN A 163 -3.49 26.46 -1.52
C ASN A 163 -4.81 26.08 -0.81
N ALA A 164 -5.66 25.26 -1.45
CA ALA A 164 -6.94 24.86 -0.91
C ALA A 164 -6.83 23.55 -0.12
N LYS A 165 -7.66 23.41 0.91
CA LYS A 165 -7.80 22.15 1.63
C LYS A 165 -8.59 21.17 0.78
N PHE A 166 -8.13 19.93 0.72
CA PHE A 166 -8.83 18.88 0.00
C PHE A 166 -8.97 17.59 0.80
N VAL A 167 -9.96 16.80 0.43
CA VAL A 167 -10.31 15.51 1.03
C VAL A 167 -10.24 14.45 -0.06
N CYS A 168 -9.59 13.33 0.23
CA CYS A 168 -9.62 12.16 -0.63
C CYS A 168 -10.79 11.26 -0.23
N LEU A 169 -11.63 10.89 -1.19
CA LEU A 169 -12.75 9.96 -1.01
C LEU A 169 -12.40 8.62 -1.67
N VAL A 170 -12.24 7.58 -0.86
CA VAL A 170 -11.84 6.23 -1.27
C VAL A 170 -12.98 5.26 -0.98
N VAL A 171 -13.87 5.07 -1.96
CA VAL A 171 -15.00 4.13 -1.83
C VAL A 171 -14.67 2.84 -2.55
N ARG A 172 -14.82 1.72 -1.85
CA ARG A 172 -14.54 0.39 -2.35
C ARG A 172 -15.49 0.02 -3.48
N ASP A 173 -14.92 -0.57 -4.53
CA ASP A 173 -15.59 -1.01 -5.74
C ASP A 173 -14.97 -2.36 -6.18
N SER A 174 -15.80 -3.33 -6.60
CA SER A 174 -15.36 -4.65 -7.04
C SER A 174 -14.43 -4.59 -8.27
N ALA A 175 -14.62 -3.58 -9.13
CA ALA A 175 -13.95 -3.45 -10.42
C ALA A 175 -12.43 -3.58 -10.35
N TYR A 176 -11.82 -3.13 -9.25
CA TYR A 176 -10.38 -3.23 -9.05
C TYR A 176 -9.89 -4.68 -8.95
N LEU A 177 -10.53 -5.52 -8.11
CA LEU A 177 -10.09 -6.90 -7.92
C LEU A 177 -10.42 -7.76 -9.14
N ASP A 178 -11.57 -7.52 -9.76
CA ASP A 178 -11.97 -8.21 -10.98
C ASP A 178 -11.00 -7.95 -12.13
N THR A 179 -10.48 -6.71 -12.23
CA THR A 179 -9.51 -6.34 -13.27
C THR A 179 -8.10 -6.81 -12.95
N THR A 180 -7.63 -6.60 -11.71
CA THR A 180 -6.22 -6.83 -11.35
C THR A 180 -5.92 -8.28 -10.95
N GLN A 181 -6.93 -9.04 -10.54
CA GLN A 181 -6.80 -10.41 -10.06
C GLN A 181 -7.92 -11.31 -10.62
N SER A 182 -8.18 -11.18 -11.92
CA SER A 182 -9.23 -11.88 -12.68
C SER A 182 -9.16 -13.41 -12.66
N THR A 183 -8.03 -13.99 -12.23
CA THR A 183 -7.86 -15.46 -12.15
C THR A 183 -8.52 -16.08 -10.93
N ARG A 184 -9.11 -15.28 -10.03
CA ARG A 184 -9.80 -15.71 -8.81
C ARG A 184 -11.10 -14.93 -8.64
N SER A 185 -12.14 -15.58 -8.15
CA SER A 185 -13.38 -14.89 -7.71
C SER A 185 -13.19 -14.22 -6.36
N TRP A 186 -13.65 -12.98 -6.25
CA TRP A 186 -13.58 -12.14 -5.06
C TRP A 186 -14.92 -11.92 -4.37
N ASN A 187 -15.97 -12.64 -4.78
CA ASN A 187 -17.37 -12.40 -4.39
C ASN A 187 -17.59 -12.43 -2.86
N TYR A 188 -16.74 -13.16 -2.14
CA TYR A 188 -16.76 -13.20 -0.68
C TYR A 188 -16.41 -11.84 -0.03
N HIS A 189 -15.95 -10.84 -0.79
CA HIS A 189 -15.70 -9.49 -0.33
C HIS A 189 -16.75 -8.46 -0.75
N ASP A 190 -17.73 -8.84 -1.57
CA ASP A 190 -18.73 -7.91 -2.15
C ASP A 190 -19.56 -7.20 -1.08
N TYR A 191 -19.74 -7.84 0.08
CA TYR A 191 -20.44 -7.28 1.24
C TYR A 191 -19.81 -5.99 1.79
N ARG A 192 -18.59 -5.64 1.35
CA ARG A 192 -17.86 -4.43 1.73
C ARG A 192 -18.02 -3.30 0.70
N ASP A 193 -18.47 -3.63 -0.50
CA ASP A 193 -18.55 -2.67 -1.59
C ASP A 193 -19.68 -1.67 -1.30
N THR A 194 -19.47 -0.42 -1.67
CA THR A 194 -20.40 0.66 -1.35
C THR A 194 -20.67 1.50 -2.59
N ARG A 195 -21.95 1.85 -2.80
CA ARG A 195 -22.33 2.77 -3.87
C ARG A 195 -21.75 4.16 -3.59
N ILE A 196 -21.04 4.72 -4.58
CA ILE A 196 -20.49 6.08 -4.46
C ILE A 196 -21.58 7.13 -4.20
N ASP A 197 -22.78 6.90 -4.72
CA ASP A 197 -23.95 7.77 -4.54
C ASP A 197 -24.32 8.01 -3.06
N ASN A 198 -24.00 7.06 -2.18
CA ASN A 198 -24.25 7.18 -0.74
C ASN A 198 -23.47 8.35 -0.12
N TYR A 199 -22.39 8.80 -0.77
CA TYR A 199 -21.55 9.90 -0.31
C TYR A 199 -21.92 11.26 -0.90
N LEU A 200 -22.88 11.37 -1.84
CA LEU A 200 -23.19 12.63 -2.54
C LEU A 200 -23.54 13.77 -1.58
N LYS A 201 -24.32 13.50 -0.53
CA LYS A 201 -24.66 14.50 0.51
C LYS A 201 -23.42 14.98 1.25
N THR A 202 -22.54 14.06 1.65
CA THR A 202 -21.28 14.36 2.34
C THR A 202 -20.34 15.16 1.45
N VAL A 203 -20.17 14.74 0.20
CA VAL A 203 -19.34 15.41 -0.81
C VAL A 203 -19.83 16.83 -1.03
N LYS A 204 -21.13 17.03 -1.28
CA LYS A 204 -21.73 18.36 -1.47
C LYS A 204 -21.55 19.25 -0.24
N PHE A 205 -21.76 18.69 0.96
CA PHE A 205 -21.57 19.41 2.21
C PHE A 205 -20.13 19.90 2.41
N LEU A 206 -19.14 19.03 2.21
CA LEU A 206 -17.72 19.39 2.35
C LEU A 206 -17.29 20.38 1.28
N ALA A 207 -17.76 20.21 0.04
CA ALA A 207 -17.44 21.08 -1.06
C ALA A 207 -18.00 22.51 -0.88
N ASN A 208 -19.23 22.61 -0.33
CA ASN A 208 -19.84 23.87 0.10
C ASN A 208 -19.09 24.53 1.26
N LYS A 209 -18.43 23.75 2.12
CA LYS A 209 -17.54 24.25 3.19
C LYS A 209 -16.16 24.71 2.70
N GLY A 210 -15.89 24.63 1.39
CA GLY A 210 -14.64 25.09 0.81
C GLY A 210 -13.58 24.00 0.62
N TYR A 211 -13.88 22.73 0.93
CA TYR A 211 -12.98 21.65 0.61
C TYR A 211 -13.06 21.28 -0.87
N TRP A 212 -11.92 20.95 -1.46
CA TRP A 212 -11.88 20.17 -2.69
C TRP A 212 -12.04 18.69 -2.39
N ILE A 213 -12.75 17.96 -3.25
CA ILE A 213 -12.99 16.54 -3.08
C ILE A 213 -12.40 15.80 -4.27
N PHE A 214 -11.41 14.94 -4.00
CA PHE A 214 -10.87 14.03 -4.99
C PHE A 214 -11.46 12.64 -4.75
N ARG A 215 -12.33 12.19 -5.64
CA ARG A 215 -12.76 10.79 -5.63
C ARG A 215 -11.66 9.94 -6.22
N MET A 216 -11.05 9.11 -5.38
CA MET A 216 -9.88 8.30 -5.70
C MET A 216 -10.28 6.93 -6.24
N GLY A 217 -9.35 6.26 -6.95
CA GLY A 217 -9.55 4.92 -7.48
C GLY A 217 -8.76 4.68 -8.77
N LYS A 218 -8.58 3.40 -9.13
CA LYS A 218 -7.83 2.98 -10.33
C LYS A 218 -8.72 2.35 -11.40
N TYR A 219 -9.59 1.44 -10.99
CA TYR A 219 -10.64 0.81 -11.79
C TYR A 219 -11.91 0.88 -10.98
N VAL A 220 -12.97 1.40 -11.58
CA VAL A 220 -14.21 1.77 -10.90
C VAL A 220 -15.39 1.48 -11.83
N ASN A 221 -16.51 0.99 -11.29
CA ASN A 221 -17.69 0.65 -12.07
C ASN A 221 -18.49 1.88 -12.49
N GLN A 222 -18.45 2.95 -11.69
CA GLN A 222 -19.23 4.16 -11.90
C GLN A 222 -18.46 5.41 -11.50
N GLY A 223 -18.78 6.52 -12.16
CA GLY A 223 -18.34 7.86 -11.78
C GLY A 223 -19.19 8.45 -10.66
N ILE A 224 -18.69 9.51 -10.03
CA ILE A 224 -19.48 10.29 -9.06
C ILE A 224 -20.41 11.24 -9.82
N ASN A 225 -21.72 11.07 -9.64
CA ASN A 225 -22.72 11.90 -10.29
C ASN A 225 -23.02 13.17 -9.47
N ILE A 226 -22.11 14.14 -9.52
CA ILE A 226 -22.29 15.44 -8.88
C ILE A 226 -21.68 16.55 -9.73
N ASP A 227 -22.46 17.59 -9.97
CA ASP A 227 -21.98 18.82 -10.59
C ASP A 227 -21.64 19.84 -9.49
N HIS A 228 -20.34 19.96 -9.20
CA HIS A 228 -19.83 20.96 -8.26
C HIS A 228 -18.36 21.29 -8.60
N PRO A 229 -17.98 22.58 -8.68
CA PRO A 229 -16.66 23.00 -9.20
C PRO A 229 -15.46 22.54 -8.37
N ARG A 230 -15.68 22.17 -7.11
CA ARG A 230 -14.65 21.64 -6.20
C ARG A 230 -14.66 20.11 -6.07
N VAL A 231 -15.38 19.40 -6.94
CA VAL A 231 -15.40 17.94 -6.94
C VAL A 231 -14.72 17.43 -8.20
N VAL A 232 -13.70 16.60 -8.02
CA VAL A 232 -12.92 16.00 -9.09
C VAL A 232 -13.10 14.48 -9.01
N ASP A 233 -13.68 13.89 -10.05
CA ASP A 233 -13.66 12.44 -10.24
C ASP A 233 -12.30 11.98 -10.74
N TYR A 234 -11.30 12.07 -9.85
CA TYR A 234 -9.92 11.76 -10.18
C TYR A 234 -9.75 10.32 -10.69
N ALA A 235 -10.52 9.36 -10.17
CA ALA A 235 -10.48 7.97 -10.63
C ALA A 235 -10.80 7.79 -12.12
N LEU A 236 -11.63 8.67 -12.70
CA LEU A 236 -11.99 8.69 -14.13
C LEU A 236 -11.29 9.82 -14.91
N SER A 237 -10.43 10.59 -14.26
CA SER A 237 -9.70 11.69 -14.90
C SER A 237 -8.56 11.17 -15.79
N PRO A 238 -8.30 11.80 -16.95
CA PRO A 238 -7.10 11.52 -17.73
C PRO A 238 -5.80 11.84 -16.98
N ASP A 239 -5.87 12.67 -15.94
CA ASP A 239 -4.70 13.06 -15.13
C ASP A 239 -4.32 12.00 -14.10
N ARG A 240 -5.13 10.94 -13.94
CA ARG A 240 -4.85 9.88 -12.97
C ARG A 240 -3.53 9.20 -13.28
N SER A 241 -2.62 9.20 -12.31
CA SER A 241 -1.31 8.56 -12.40
C SER A 241 -0.94 7.84 -11.10
N ASP A 242 -0.06 6.85 -11.20
CA ASP A 242 0.47 6.15 -10.02
C ASP A 242 1.14 7.14 -9.03
N PHE A 243 1.74 8.23 -9.52
CA PHE A 243 2.30 9.28 -8.67
C PHE A 243 1.21 10.04 -7.89
N LEU A 244 0.19 10.56 -8.57
CA LEU A 244 -0.89 11.32 -7.91
C LEU A 244 -1.76 10.43 -7.02
N ASP A 245 -1.85 9.12 -7.30
CA ASP A 245 -2.50 8.14 -6.41
C ASP A 245 -1.85 8.15 -5.02
N ILE A 246 -0.52 8.31 -4.94
CA ILE A 246 0.22 8.38 -3.68
C ILE A 246 0.23 9.81 -3.12
N TRP A 247 0.56 10.79 -3.96
CA TRP A 247 0.78 12.16 -3.52
C TRP A 247 -0.51 12.83 -3.01
N LEU A 248 -1.66 12.66 -3.67
CA LEU A 248 -2.91 13.27 -3.20
C LEU A 248 -3.30 12.74 -1.81
N LEU A 249 -3.25 11.43 -1.59
CA LEU A 249 -3.53 10.83 -0.28
C LEU A 249 -2.52 11.28 0.78
N SER A 250 -1.27 11.49 0.38
CA SER A 250 -0.22 11.98 1.28
C SER A 250 -0.38 13.43 1.72
N LYS A 251 -1.16 14.25 0.99
CA LYS A 251 -1.33 15.70 1.24
C LYS A 251 -2.73 16.11 1.63
N CYS A 252 -3.70 15.20 1.57
CA CYS A 252 -5.09 15.49 1.93
C CYS A 252 -5.22 15.98 3.39
N SER A 253 -6.25 16.79 3.64
CA SER A 253 -6.61 17.21 5.01
C SER A 253 -7.07 16.02 5.85
N PHE A 254 -7.84 15.12 5.23
CA PHE A 254 -8.21 13.81 5.75
C PHE A 254 -8.72 12.95 4.59
N CYS A 255 -8.76 11.64 4.81
CA CYS A 255 -9.31 10.65 3.89
C CYS A 255 -10.68 10.17 4.40
N ILE A 256 -11.65 9.97 3.51
CA ILE A 256 -12.88 9.23 3.80
C ILE A 256 -12.76 7.89 3.09
N SER A 257 -12.90 6.79 3.83
CA SER A 257 -12.74 5.44 3.26
C SER A 257 -13.77 4.43 3.76
N THR A 258 -13.90 3.33 3.03
CA THR A 258 -14.70 2.14 3.37
C THR A 258 -13.82 0.96 3.82
N SER A 259 -12.54 1.19 4.11
CA SER A 259 -11.50 0.17 4.31
C SER A 259 -11.08 -0.52 3.00
N THR A 260 -10.08 0.06 2.34
CA THR A 260 -9.48 -0.44 1.11
C THR A 260 -7.96 -0.52 1.29
N GLY A 261 -7.24 -1.09 0.31
CA GLY A 261 -5.77 -1.01 0.36
C GLY A 261 -5.25 0.41 0.12
N LEU A 262 -6.01 1.26 -0.58
CA LEU A 262 -5.54 2.58 -0.99
C LEU A 262 -5.51 3.56 0.19
N ASP A 263 -6.42 3.42 1.15
CA ASP A 263 -6.42 4.28 2.35
C ASP A 263 -5.20 4.08 3.25
N SER A 264 -4.51 2.94 3.16
CA SER A 264 -3.25 2.73 3.89
C SER A 264 -2.18 3.72 3.45
N VAL A 265 -2.28 4.31 2.25
CA VAL A 265 -1.42 5.42 1.85
C VAL A 265 -1.67 6.64 2.73
N ALA A 266 -2.93 7.04 2.94
CA ALA A 266 -3.24 8.14 3.85
C ALA A 266 -2.74 7.84 5.28
N ASP A 267 -2.89 6.60 5.73
CA ASP A 267 -2.44 6.13 7.05
C ASP A 267 -0.93 6.24 7.25
N VAL A 268 -0.12 5.73 6.29
CA VAL A 268 1.35 5.79 6.41
C VAL A 268 1.89 7.22 6.32
N PHE A 269 1.13 8.14 5.72
CA PHE A 269 1.42 9.58 5.73
C PHE A 269 0.78 10.33 6.91
N ARG A 270 0.25 9.59 7.91
CA ARG A 270 -0.37 10.11 9.13
C ARG A 270 -1.51 11.09 8.86
N ARG A 271 -2.24 10.91 7.76
CA ARG A 271 -3.45 11.68 7.47
C ARG A 271 -4.63 11.09 8.23
N PRO A 272 -5.48 11.92 8.86
CA PRO A 272 -6.66 11.43 9.53
C PRO A 272 -7.59 10.67 8.57
N ILE A 273 -8.22 9.58 9.03
CA ILE A 273 -9.12 8.77 8.21
C ILE A 273 -10.51 8.68 8.86
N ALA A 274 -11.54 9.00 8.09
CA ALA A 274 -12.93 8.70 8.44
C ALA A 274 -13.37 7.42 7.73
N PHE A 275 -13.42 6.32 8.48
CA PHE A 275 -13.93 5.06 7.99
C PHE A 275 -15.46 5.04 8.10
N VAL A 276 -16.16 5.07 6.97
CA VAL A 276 -17.63 5.10 6.90
C VAL A 276 -18.11 3.93 6.06
N ASN A 277 -19.16 3.24 6.50
CA ASN A 277 -19.57 1.93 5.99
C ASN A 277 -18.44 0.89 6.14
N PHE A 278 -17.71 0.98 7.24
CA PHE A 278 -16.55 0.15 7.48
C PHE A 278 -16.92 -1.31 7.71
N LEU A 279 -16.33 -2.20 6.92
CA LEU A 279 -16.34 -3.64 7.13
C LEU A 279 -15.05 -4.30 6.59
N PRO A 280 -14.62 -5.43 7.18
CA PRO A 280 -15.18 -6.07 8.37
C PRO A 280 -14.65 -5.47 9.68
N LEU A 281 -15.45 -5.49 10.74
CA LEU A 281 -15.11 -4.92 12.06
C LEU A 281 -13.76 -5.38 12.66
N PRO A 282 -13.36 -6.67 12.57
CA PRO A 282 -12.09 -7.13 13.14
C PRO A 282 -10.85 -6.52 12.49
N TRP A 283 -10.98 -5.83 11.35
CA TRP A 283 -9.85 -5.22 10.64
C TRP A 283 -9.70 -3.73 10.94
N PHE A 284 -10.31 -3.27 12.02
CA PHE A 284 -10.17 -1.90 12.47
C PHE A 284 -8.70 -1.55 12.70
N GLN A 285 -8.24 -0.44 12.10
CA GLN A 285 -6.86 0.02 12.19
C GLN A 285 -6.66 0.73 13.54
N THR A 286 -6.18 0.00 14.55
CA THR A 286 -6.01 0.51 15.92
C THR A 286 -4.82 1.47 16.09
N TRP A 287 -3.99 1.61 15.06
CA TRP A 287 -2.79 2.47 15.05
C TRP A 287 -2.99 3.79 14.30
N SER A 288 -4.12 3.96 13.61
CA SER A 288 -4.40 5.11 12.75
C SER A 288 -5.14 6.20 13.52
N ASN A 289 -4.83 7.47 13.22
CA ASN A 289 -5.66 8.59 13.67
C ASN A 289 -6.98 8.59 12.88
N CYS A 290 -8.00 7.90 13.39
CA CYS A 290 -9.21 7.66 12.63
C CYS A 290 -10.50 7.74 13.46
N VAL A 291 -11.61 7.93 12.75
CA VAL A 291 -12.98 7.75 13.25
C VAL A 291 -13.63 6.60 12.48
N LEU A 292 -14.45 5.81 13.18
CA LEU A 292 -15.07 4.60 12.64
C LEU A 292 -16.60 4.70 12.71
N ALA A 293 -17.25 4.48 11.58
CA ALA A 293 -18.68 4.26 11.44
C ALA A 293 -18.90 2.95 10.66
N PRO A 294 -19.24 1.84 11.35
CA PRO A 294 -19.58 0.57 10.72
C PRO A 294 -20.73 0.69 9.73
N ALA A 295 -20.77 -0.20 8.73
CA ALA A 295 -21.95 -0.29 7.87
C ALA A 295 -23.17 -0.77 8.64
N HIS A 296 -24.35 -0.20 8.38
CA HIS A 296 -25.61 -0.73 8.91
C HIS A 296 -26.01 -1.96 8.11
N LEU A 297 -26.03 -3.12 8.75
CA LEU A 297 -26.33 -4.40 8.14
C LEU A 297 -27.79 -4.76 8.39
N ILE A 298 -28.47 -5.21 7.35
CA ILE A 298 -29.86 -5.67 7.41
C ILE A 298 -30.00 -7.00 6.65
N TRP A 299 -30.88 -7.87 7.14
CA TRP A 299 -31.31 -9.05 6.40
C TRP A 299 -32.24 -8.63 5.26
N ILE A 300 -31.89 -8.95 4.01
CA ILE A 300 -32.69 -8.58 2.84
C ILE A 300 -34.11 -9.15 2.91
N GLU A 301 -34.27 -10.38 3.38
CA GLU A 301 -35.57 -11.07 3.41
C GLU A 301 -36.53 -10.51 4.46
N THR A 302 -36.01 -10.00 5.58
CA THR A 302 -36.84 -9.66 6.75
C THR A 302 -36.74 -8.20 7.17
N ASP A 303 -35.86 -7.42 6.53
CA ASP A 303 -35.49 -6.04 6.90
C ASP A 303 -35.02 -5.91 8.36
N LYS A 304 -34.58 -7.02 8.97
CA LYS A 304 -34.13 -7.02 10.36
C LYS A 304 -32.69 -6.56 10.42
N LYS A 305 -32.42 -5.59 11.29
CA LYS A 305 -31.06 -5.14 11.58
C LYS A 305 -30.19 -6.27 12.13
N LEU A 306 -28.97 -6.35 11.63
CA LEU A 306 -27.92 -7.28 12.05
C LEU A 306 -26.94 -6.63 13.04
N ASN A 307 -26.89 -5.31 13.07
CA ASN A 307 -26.14 -4.53 14.04
C ASN A 307 -26.95 -3.31 14.50
N CYS A 308 -26.56 -2.79 15.66
CA CYS A 308 -27.22 -1.67 16.34
C CYS A 308 -27.03 -0.35 15.60
#